data_AF-A0A812Q013-F1
#
_entry.id   AF-A0A812Q013-F1
#
_cell.length_a   1.000
_cell.length_b   1.000
_cell.length_c   1.000
_cell.angle_alpha   90.00
_cell.angle_beta   90.00
_cell.angle_gamma   90.00
#
_symmetry.space_group_name_H-M   'P 1'
#
loop_
_entity.id
_entity.type
_entity.pdbx_description
1 polymer ?
#
loop_
_entity_poly.entity_id
_entity_poly.type
_entity_poly.pdbx_seq_one_letter_code
_entity_poly.pdbx_strand_id
1 'polypeptide(L)'
;MDTDAAPGSGRSKFMFGFAQLANDLPVISKVLIAHGIADICLPNNVTALPLARVLDTTHRSKKKRGWAWLYMMLGGMKIRSAFGNEVTQARIAGSAYFWQALTLAMEGFYHASIPRASKVLGSTIAFCAFMFAWLQMRAKWNGEPQVEDSVSSPALAPGTLPSAPPADGAKVV
;
A
#
# COMPACT_ATOMS: atom_id res chain seq x y z
N MET A 1 8.67 -33.50 40.04
CA MET A 1 8.66 -33.38 38.57
C MET A 1 7.22 -33.58 38.17
N ASP A 2 6.58 -32.53 37.65
CA ASP A 2 5.62 -32.60 36.54
C ASP A 2 5.10 -31.18 36.28
N THR A 3 5.35 -30.74 35.05
CA THR A 3 5.10 -29.40 34.53
C THR A 3 3.84 -29.43 33.68
N ASP A 4 2.71 -28.96 34.23
CA ASP A 4 1.47 -28.76 33.47
C ASP A 4 1.34 -27.28 33.07
N ALA A 5 2.00 -26.91 31.97
CA ALA A 5 1.75 -25.65 31.28
C ALA A 5 0.65 -25.86 30.22
N ALA A 6 -0.58 -25.43 30.53
CA ALA A 6 -1.72 -25.55 29.63
C ALA A 6 -1.50 -24.77 28.30
N PRO A 7 -1.60 -25.41 27.13
CA PRO A 7 -1.46 -24.75 25.83
C PRO A 7 -2.82 -24.21 25.38
N GLY A 8 -3.13 -22.94 25.65
CA GLY A 8 -4.44 -22.40 25.24
C GLY A 8 -4.61 -20.88 25.11
N SER A 9 -3.76 -20.03 25.66
CA SER A 9 -4.08 -18.59 25.79
C SER A 9 -3.53 -17.66 24.71
N GLY A 10 -2.76 -18.15 23.73
CA GLY A 10 -2.06 -17.30 22.76
C GLY A 10 -2.96 -16.77 21.64
N ARG A 11 -3.87 -17.61 21.13
CA ARG A 11 -4.69 -17.31 19.96
C ARG A 11 -5.79 -16.27 20.24
N SER A 12 -6.37 -16.29 21.46
CA SER A 12 -7.41 -15.33 21.85
C SER A 12 -6.86 -13.93 22.10
N LYS A 13 -5.67 -13.80 22.72
CA LYS A 13 -5.00 -12.51 22.92
C LYS A 13 -4.61 -11.83 21.61
N PHE A 14 -4.14 -12.61 20.63
CA PHE A 14 -3.81 -12.09 19.31
C PHE A 14 -5.05 -11.53 18.60
N MET A 15 -6.15 -12.30 18.52
CA MET A 15 -7.39 -11.87 17.86
C MET A 15 -8.03 -10.66 18.55
N PHE A 16 -7.96 -10.60 19.88
CA PHE A 16 -8.46 -9.46 20.65
C PHE A 16 -7.70 -8.17 20.34
N GLY A 17 -6.36 -8.24 20.18
CA GLY A 17 -5.53 -7.09 19.80
C GLY A 17 -5.87 -6.53 18.41
N PHE A 18 -6.17 -7.39 17.43
CA PHE A 18 -6.57 -6.95 16.08
C PHE A 18 -7.95 -6.31 16.06
N ALA A 19 -8.91 -6.85 16.83
CA ALA A 19 -10.25 -6.27 16.90
C ALA A 19 -10.23 -4.87 17.53
N GLN A 20 -9.42 -4.69 18.58
CA GLN A 20 -9.20 -3.39 19.22
C GLN A 20 -8.54 -2.40 18.25
N LEU A 21 -7.43 -2.80 17.61
CA LEU A 21 -6.73 -1.99 16.62
C LEU A 21 -7.65 -1.62 15.45
N ALA A 22 -8.46 -2.57 14.99
CA ALA A 22 -9.44 -2.31 13.94
C ALA A 22 -10.45 -1.27 14.39
N ASN A 23 -10.96 -1.30 15.62
CA ASN A 23 -11.92 -0.32 16.11
C ASN A 23 -11.32 1.09 16.26
N ASP A 24 -10.07 1.20 16.70
CA ASP A 24 -9.40 2.47 16.99
C ASP A 24 -8.94 3.21 15.71
N LEU A 25 -8.87 2.53 14.57
CA LEU A 25 -8.49 3.15 13.30
C LEU A 25 -9.58 4.10 12.78
N PRO A 26 -9.18 5.25 12.18
CA PRO A 26 -10.13 6.14 11.54
C PRO A 26 -10.80 5.43 10.36
N VAL A 27 -12.03 5.84 10.05
CA VAL A 27 -12.87 5.19 9.02
C VAL A 27 -12.15 5.07 7.68
N ILE A 28 -11.37 6.09 7.30
CA ILE A 28 -10.60 6.08 6.06
C ILE A 28 -9.57 4.95 6.02
N SER A 29 -8.83 4.73 7.11
CA SER A 29 -7.84 3.66 7.21
C SER A 29 -8.49 2.29 7.11
N LYS A 30 -9.66 2.11 7.74
CA LYS A 30 -10.46 0.87 7.62
C LYS A 30 -10.86 0.60 6.17
N VAL A 31 -11.36 1.62 5.47
CA VAL A 31 -11.74 1.51 4.05
C VAL A 31 -10.53 1.17 3.18
N LEU A 32 -9.38 1.81 3.42
CA LEU A 32 -8.14 1.56 2.67
C LEU A 32 -7.60 0.14 2.89
N ILE A 33 -7.65 -0.37 4.13
CA ILE A 33 -7.25 -1.75 4.45
C ILE A 33 -8.20 -2.73 3.77
N ALA A 34 -9.51 -2.53 3.88
CA ALA A 34 -10.51 -3.40 3.28
C ALA A 34 -10.35 -3.47 1.75
N HIS A 35 -10.20 -2.31 1.09
CA HIS A 35 -9.97 -2.27 -0.35
C HIS A 35 -8.63 -2.85 -0.75
N GLY A 36 -7.57 -2.61 0.01
CA GLY A 36 -6.26 -3.16 -0.29
C GLY A 36 -6.23 -4.69 -0.17
N ILE A 37 -6.90 -5.26 0.84
CA ILE A 37 -7.09 -6.70 0.96
C ILE A 37 -7.94 -7.23 -0.20
N ALA A 38 -9.02 -6.54 -0.57
CA ALA A 38 -9.84 -6.91 -1.71
C ALA A 38 -9.03 -6.96 -3.01
N ASP A 39 -8.18 -5.96 -3.27
CA ASP A 39 -7.33 -5.92 -4.46
C ASP A 39 -6.24 -7.00 -4.48
N ILE A 40 -5.85 -7.57 -3.33
CA ILE A 40 -4.85 -8.66 -3.26
C ILE A 40 -5.53 -10.03 -3.38
N CYS A 41 -6.65 -10.20 -2.68
CA CYS A 41 -7.24 -11.51 -2.42
C CYS A 41 -8.42 -11.85 -3.31
N LEU A 42 -9.17 -10.87 -3.80
CA LEU A 42 -10.40 -11.11 -4.56
C LEU A 42 -10.14 -11.15 -6.07
N PRO A 43 -10.89 -11.96 -6.82
CA PRO A 43 -10.89 -11.88 -8.27
C PRO A 43 -11.42 -10.50 -8.71
N ASN A 44 -10.81 -9.95 -9.75
CA ASN A 44 -11.23 -8.71 -10.38
C ASN A 44 -11.42 -8.91 -11.89
N ASN A 45 -11.94 -7.88 -12.57
CA ASN A 45 -12.27 -7.93 -14.00
C ASN A 45 -11.08 -8.27 -14.91
N VAL A 46 -9.84 -8.16 -14.42
CA VAL A 46 -8.60 -8.33 -15.20
C VAL A 46 -7.79 -9.55 -14.74
N THR A 47 -7.96 -10.01 -13.50
CA THR A 47 -7.23 -11.17 -12.95
C THR A 47 -8.07 -12.00 -11.98
N ALA A 48 -8.01 -13.32 -12.12
CA ALA A 48 -8.59 -14.26 -11.17
C ALA A 48 -7.62 -14.44 -9.99
N LEU A 49 -8.00 -13.94 -8.81
CA LEU A 49 -7.24 -13.97 -7.55
C LEU A 49 -5.75 -13.57 -7.69
N PRO A 50 -5.40 -12.28 -7.63
CA PRO A 50 -4.03 -11.78 -7.77
C PRO A 50 -2.98 -12.54 -6.94
N LEU A 51 -3.24 -12.76 -5.65
CA LEU A 51 -2.31 -13.48 -4.78
C LEU A 51 -2.11 -14.93 -5.23
N ALA A 52 -3.19 -15.68 -5.48
CA ALA A 52 -3.11 -17.06 -5.95
C ALA A 52 -2.38 -17.14 -7.30
N ARG A 53 -2.62 -16.16 -8.17
CA ARG A 53 -2.00 -16.05 -9.49
C ARG A 53 -0.48 -15.80 -9.44
N VAL A 54 -0.01 -15.06 -8.44
CA VAL A 54 1.43 -14.79 -8.26
C VAL A 54 2.13 -15.99 -7.60
N LEU A 55 1.45 -16.68 -6.69
CA LEU A 55 1.95 -17.90 -6.03
C LEU A 55 1.93 -19.13 -6.96
N ASP A 56 1.00 -19.17 -7.91
CA ASP A 56 0.94 -20.22 -8.91
C ASP A 56 2.06 -20.05 -9.95
N THR A 57 3.17 -20.78 -9.74
CA THR A 57 4.31 -20.83 -10.66
C THR A 57 4.06 -21.70 -11.89
N THR A 58 2.98 -22.50 -11.91
CA THR A 58 2.68 -23.43 -13.00
C THR A 58 2.04 -22.74 -14.21
N HIS A 59 1.50 -21.53 -14.02
CA HIS A 59 0.78 -20.84 -15.08
C HIS A 59 1.71 -20.11 -16.07
N ARG A 60 1.79 -20.60 -17.31
CA ARG A 60 2.69 -20.06 -18.36
C ARG A 60 2.38 -18.65 -18.92
N SER A 61 1.20 -18.08 -18.64
CA SER A 61 0.78 -16.81 -19.27
C SER A 61 1.38 -15.59 -18.56
N LYS A 62 2.44 -15.01 -19.14
CA LYS A 62 3.11 -13.80 -18.64
C LYS A 62 2.17 -12.59 -18.52
N LYS A 63 1.25 -12.40 -19.48
CA LYS A 63 0.31 -11.25 -19.49
C LYS A 63 -0.60 -11.23 -18.26
N LYS A 64 -1.20 -12.37 -17.90
CA LYS A 64 -2.10 -12.47 -16.73
C LYS A 64 -1.36 -12.33 -15.39
N ARG A 65 -0.08 -12.67 -15.34
CA ARG A 65 0.76 -12.52 -14.14
C ARG A 65 1.14 -11.05 -13.89
N GLY A 66 1.36 -10.27 -14.95
CA GLY A 66 1.63 -8.83 -14.83
C GLY A 66 0.48 -8.07 -14.16
N TRP A 67 -0.76 -8.35 -14.57
CA TRP A 67 -1.95 -7.77 -13.95
C TRP A 67 -2.11 -8.14 -12.49
N ALA A 68 -1.89 -9.41 -12.14
CA ALA A 68 -1.92 -9.85 -10.75
C ALA A 68 -0.89 -9.11 -9.88
N TRP A 69 0.33 -8.90 -10.39
CA TRP A 69 1.34 -8.12 -9.69
C TRP A 69 0.93 -6.66 -9.52
N LEU A 70 0.39 -6.05 -10.57
CA LEU A 70 -0.10 -4.67 -10.48
C LEU A 70 -1.14 -4.52 -9.36
N TYR A 71 -2.16 -5.37 -9.34
CA TYR A 71 -3.20 -5.33 -8.30
C TYR A 71 -2.66 -5.61 -6.90
N MET A 72 -1.68 -6.51 -6.75
CA MET A 72 -1.00 -6.72 -5.47
C MET A 72 -0.27 -5.46 -4.99
N MET A 73 0.42 -4.75 -5.89
CA MET A 73 1.10 -3.50 -5.56
C MET A 73 0.12 -2.40 -5.19
N LEU A 74 -0.96 -2.24 -5.96
CA LEU A 74 -2.02 -1.25 -5.67
C LEU A 74 -2.70 -1.54 -4.32
N GLY A 75 -2.99 -2.82 -4.03
CA GLY A 75 -3.55 -3.21 -2.74
C GLY A 75 -2.57 -2.95 -1.58
N GLY A 76 -1.29 -3.27 -1.77
CA GLY A 76 -0.23 -2.98 -0.79
C GLY A 76 -0.05 -1.48 -0.53
N MET A 77 -0.12 -0.65 -1.58
CA MET A 77 -0.08 0.81 -1.45
C MET A 77 -1.24 1.33 -0.60
N LYS A 78 -2.46 0.82 -0.81
CA LYS A 78 -3.64 1.19 -0.02
C LYS A 78 -3.47 0.79 1.45
N ILE A 79 -3.06 -0.45 1.73
CA ILE A 79 -2.81 -0.92 3.10
C ILE A 79 -1.72 -0.09 3.77
N ARG A 80 -0.58 0.12 3.11
CA ARG A 80 0.53 0.94 3.66
C ARG A 80 0.06 2.35 3.99
N SER A 81 -0.70 2.97 3.09
CA SER A 81 -1.17 4.33 3.27
C SER A 81 -2.18 4.48 4.42
N ALA A 82 -2.90 3.41 4.78
CA ALA A 82 -3.86 3.43 5.89
C ALA A 82 -3.22 3.74 7.25
N PHE A 83 -1.91 3.53 7.39
CA PHE A 83 -1.15 3.84 8.60
C PHE A 83 -0.43 5.21 8.55
N GLY A 84 -0.59 5.95 7.45
CA GLY A 84 -0.02 7.29 7.29
C GLY A 84 -1.04 8.40 7.60
N ASN A 85 -0.55 9.64 7.61
CA ASN A 85 -1.38 10.84 7.71
C ASN A 85 -2.21 11.07 6.42
N GLU A 86 -3.11 12.04 6.45
CA GLU A 86 -4.06 12.38 5.38
C GLU A 86 -3.35 12.71 4.06
N VAL A 87 -2.21 13.40 4.13
CA VAL A 87 -1.38 13.75 2.96
C VAL A 87 -0.79 12.48 2.34
N THR A 88 -0.30 11.56 3.17
CA THR A 88 0.23 10.25 2.73
C THR A 88 -0.88 9.40 2.12
N GLN A 89 -2.07 9.37 2.72
CA GLN A 89 -3.24 8.68 2.19
C GLN A 89 -3.64 9.24 0.82
N ALA A 90 -3.73 10.57 0.68
CA ALA A 90 -4.03 11.22 -0.60
C ALA A 90 -2.99 10.92 -1.68
N ARG A 91 -1.69 11.00 -1.36
CA ARG A 91 -0.63 10.74 -2.34
C ARG A 91 -0.55 9.26 -2.73
N ILE A 92 -0.46 8.35 -1.75
CA ILE A 92 -0.20 6.93 -2.00
C ILE A 92 -1.48 6.18 -2.39
N ALA A 93 -2.52 6.22 -1.56
CA ALA A 93 -3.77 5.55 -1.92
C ALA A 93 -4.47 6.25 -3.09
N GLY A 94 -4.42 7.58 -3.17
CA GLY A 94 -4.96 8.30 -4.33
C GLY A 94 -4.30 7.88 -5.63
N SER A 95 -2.96 7.85 -5.70
CA SER A 95 -2.27 7.34 -6.90
C SER A 95 -2.63 5.89 -7.20
N ALA A 96 -2.79 5.03 -6.19
CA ALA A 96 -3.24 3.66 -6.39
C ALA A 96 -4.64 3.58 -7.04
N TYR A 97 -5.62 4.37 -6.56
CA TYR A 97 -6.94 4.43 -7.17
C TYR A 97 -6.89 5.00 -8.60
N PHE A 98 -6.06 6.01 -8.85
CA PHE A 98 -5.88 6.58 -10.18
C PHE A 98 -5.33 5.54 -11.16
N TRP A 99 -4.26 4.82 -10.80
CA TRP A 99 -3.69 3.77 -11.64
C TRP A 99 -4.66 2.62 -11.87
N GLN A 100 -5.47 2.26 -10.88
CA GLN A 100 -6.52 1.24 -11.03
C GLN A 100 -7.58 1.69 -12.06
N ALA A 101 -8.05 2.94 -11.97
CA ALA A 101 -9.00 3.49 -12.94
C ALA A 101 -8.41 3.51 -14.36
N LEU A 102 -7.17 3.99 -14.50
CA LEU A 102 -6.49 4.10 -15.79
C LEU A 102 -6.27 2.73 -16.44
N THR A 103 -5.86 1.73 -15.66
CA THR A 103 -5.61 0.38 -16.17
C THR A 103 -6.88 -0.33 -16.60
N LEU A 104 -7.96 -0.18 -15.82
CA LEU A 104 -9.29 -0.64 -16.21
C LEU A 104 -9.80 0.06 -17.46
N ALA A 105 -9.59 1.37 -17.58
CA ALA A 105 -9.97 2.12 -18.79
C ALA A 105 -9.19 1.65 -20.02
N MET A 106 -7.87 1.46 -19.91
CA MET A 106 -7.04 0.97 -21.01
C MET A 106 -7.44 -0.46 -21.44
N GLU A 107 -7.56 -1.39 -20.50
CA GLU A 107 -7.95 -2.76 -20.86
C GLU A 107 -9.39 -2.86 -21.38
N GLY A 108 -10.30 -2.08 -20.81
CA GLY A 108 -11.71 -2.08 -21.18
C GLY A 108 -12.02 -1.36 -22.50
N PHE A 109 -11.47 -0.16 -22.72
CA PHE A 109 -11.76 0.65 -23.91
C PHE A 109 -10.76 0.44 -25.04
N TYR A 110 -9.46 0.36 -24.74
CA TYR A 110 -8.43 0.25 -25.77
C TYR A 110 -8.20 -1.19 -26.23
N HIS A 111 -8.14 -2.14 -25.30
CA HIS A 111 -7.93 -3.56 -25.64
C HIS A 111 -9.22 -4.35 -25.86
N ALA A 112 -10.38 -3.82 -25.49
CA ALA A 112 -11.68 -4.50 -25.53
C ALA A 112 -11.64 -5.93 -24.93
N SER A 113 -10.74 -6.16 -23.98
CA SER A 113 -10.38 -7.49 -23.48
C SER A 113 -11.32 -8.00 -22.40
N ILE A 114 -12.22 -7.14 -21.91
CA ILE A 114 -13.18 -7.39 -20.83
C ILE A 114 -14.54 -7.75 -21.44
N PRO A 115 -14.91 -9.05 -21.55
CA PRO A 115 -15.90 -9.47 -22.54
C PRO A 115 -17.36 -9.04 -22.31
N ARG A 116 -17.79 -8.62 -21.10
CA ARG A 116 -19.24 -8.53 -20.81
C ARG A 116 -19.71 -7.51 -19.75
N ALA A 117 -18.95 -6.46 -19.43
CA ALA A 117 -19.32 -5.65 -18.27
C ALA A 117 -19.06 -4.15 -18.40
N SER A 118 -19.49 -3.50 -19.49
CA SER A 118 -19.38 -2.03 -19.63
C SER A 118 -19.95 -1.27 -18.43
N LYS A 119 -21.08 -1.74 -17.87
CA LYS A 119 -21.68 -1.19 -16.65
C LYS A 119 -20.82 -1.40 -15.40
N VAL A 120 -20.32 -2.63 -15.17
CA VAL A 120 -19.48 -2.93 -14.00
C VAL A 120 -18.15 -2.18 -14.10
N LEU A 121 -17.52 -2.20 -15.27
CA LEU A 121 -16.29 -1.48 -15.56
C LEU A 121 -16.45 0.02 -15.32
N GLY A 122 -17.50 0.63 -15.88
CA GLY A 122 -17.82 2.04 -15.67
C GLY A 122 -18.03 2.36 -14.19
N SER A 123 -18.74 1.50 -13.46
CA SER A 123 -18.96 1.68 -12.02
C SER A 123 -17.66 1.57 -11.21
N THR A 124 -16.75 0.67 -11.58
CA THR A 124 -15.44 0.53 -10.91
C THR A 124 -14.55 1.74 -11.19
N ILE A 125 -14.52 2.23 -12.43
CA ILE A 125 -13.76 3.44 -12.80
C ILE A 125 -14.32 4.65 -12.04
N ALA A 126 -15.64 4.83 -12.02
CA ALA A 126 -16.30 5.90 -11.29
C ALA A 126 -16.02 5.83 -9.78
N PHE A 127 -16.06 4.63 -9.21
CA PHE A 127 -15.71 4.40 -7.80
C PHE A 127 -14.25 4.79 -7.51
N CYS A 128 -13.30 4.36 -8.35
CA CYS A 128 -11.89 4.73 -8.19
C CYS A 128 -11.68 6.25 -8.29
N ALA A 129 -12.34 6.92 -9.25
CA ALA A 129 -12.28 8.36 -9.38
C ALA A 129 -12.89 9.10 -8.18
N PHE A 130 -14.03 8.60 -7.66
CA PHE A 130 -14.64 9.11 -6.43
C PHE A 130 -13.70 8.97 -5.23
N MET A 131 -13.11 7.79 -5.03
CA MET A 131 -12.15 7.56 -3.94
C MET A 131 -10.93 8.47 -4.07
N PHE A 132 -10.40 8.64 -5.27
CA PHE A 132 -9.32 9.61 -5.53
C PHE A 132 -9.73 11.03 -5.10
N ALA A 133 -10.85 11.53 -5.62
CA ALA A 133 -11.34 12.87 -5.29
C ALA A 133 -11.61 13.04 -3.79
N TRP A 134 -12.21 12.04 -3.14
CA TRP A 134 -12.49 12.06 -1.71
C TRP A 134 -11.21 12.17 -0.87
N LEU A 135 -10.17 11.39 -1.21
CA LEU A 135 -8.87 11.48 -0.53
C LEU A 135 -8.21 12.86 -0.72
N GLN A 136 -8.26 13.41 -1.95
CA GLN A 136 -7.73 14.75 -2.21
C GLN A 136 -8.49 15.85 -1.45
N MET A 137 -9.81 15.76 -1.38
CA MET A 137 -10.64 16.70 -0.60
C MET A 137 -10.35 16.60 0.89
N ARG A 138 -10.21 15.38 1.43
CA ARG A 138 -9.84 15.14 2.83
C ARG A 138 -8.49 15.75 3.18
N ALA A 139 -7.47 15.54 2.35
CA ALA A 139 -6.16 16.13 2.58
C ALA A 139 -6.17 17.65 2.50
N LYS A 140 -7.05 18.26 1.69
CA LYS A 140 -7.22 19.73 1.66
C LYS A 140 -8.00 20.27 2.84
N TRP A 141 -9.03 19.56 3.29
CA TRP A 141 -9.92 20.00 4.38
C TRP A 141 -9.28 19.86 5.76
N ASN A 142 -8.54 18.77 5.97
CA ASN A 142 -7.84 18.51 7.23
C ASN A 142 -6.37 18.97 7.19
N GLY A 143 -5.86 19.34 6.00
CA GLY A 143 -4.48 19.78 5.79
C GLY A 143 -4.31 21.28 5.94
N GLU A 144 -4.88 21.86 7.00
CA GLU A 144 -4.31 23.08 7.54
C GLU A 144 -2.86 22.76 7.93
N PRO A 145 -1.87 23.58 7.55
CA PRO A 145 -0.47 23.21 7.69
C PRO A 145 -0.16 23.03 9.18
N GLN A 146 -0.01 21.78 9.60
CA GLN A 146 0.99 21.47 10.62
C GLN A 146 2.28 22.00 10.00
N VAL A 147 2.66 23.21 10.40
CA VAL A 147 4.01 23.74 10.23
C VAL A 147 4.91 22.57 10.58
N GLU A 148 5.54 21.96 9.58
CA GLU A 148 6.70 21.14 9.83
C GLU A 148 7.62 22.10 10.57
N ASP A 149 7.64 21.97 11.89
CA ASP A 149 8.77 22.38 12.71
C ASP A 149 9.92 21.71 12.01
N SER A 150 10.54 22.51 11.16
CA SER A 150 11.76 22.25 10.48
C SER A 150 12.75 22.21 11.62
N VAL A 151 12.80 21.06 12.30
CA VAL A 151 14.05 20.57 12.87
C VAL A 151 14.93 20.52 11.66
N SER A 152 15.58 21.66 11.44
CA SER A 152 16.86 21.81 10.82
C SER A 152 17.61 20.50 10.98
N SER A 153 17.48 19.63 9.97
CA SER A 153 18.61 18.80 9.59
C SER A 153 19.75 19.81 9.51
N PRO A 154 20.79 19.72 10.36
CA PRO A 154 21.96 20.53 10.15
C PRO A 154 22.39 20.16 8.74
N ALA A 155 22.23 21.11 7.82
CA ALA A 155 22.72 20.98 6.48
C ALA A 155 24.19 20.59 6.65
N LEU A 156 24.53 19.38 6.23
CA LEU A 156 25.93 19.04 6.02
C LEU A 156 26.43 20.11 5.05
N ALA A 157 27.18 21.07 5.57
CA ALA A 157 27.74 22.13 4.78
C ALA A 157 28.50 21.48 3.62
N PRO A 158 28.23 21.86 2.36
CA PRO A 158 28.96 21.34 1.22
C PRO A 158 30.40 21.87 1.33
N GLY A 159 31.30 21.09 1.94
CA GLY A 159 32.70 21.51 2.10
C GLY A 159 33.55 20.82 3.16
N THR A 160 33.02 19.95 4.02
CA THR A 160 33.87 19.20 4.96
C THR A 160 34.16 17.80 4.42
N LEU A 161 35.23 17.70 3.62
CA LEU A 161 35.91 16.41 3.42
C LEU A 161 36.36 15.91 4.80
N PRO A 162 36.14 14.63 5.17
CA PRO A 162 36.77 14.07 6.34
C PRO A 162 38.29 14.15 6.13
N SER A 163 38.97 14.98 6.93
CA SER A 163 40.43 15.01 6.97
C SER A 163 40.91 13.59 7.26
N ALA A 164 41.73 13.03 6.37
CA ALA A 164 42.36 11.74 6.56
C ALA A 164 43.01 11.66 7.96
N PRO A 165 42.92 10.52 8.66
CA PRO A 165 43.63 10.35 9.92
C PRO A 165 45.15 10.51 9.68
N PRO A 166 45.89 11.17 10.60
CA PRO A 166 47.33 11.24 10.50
C PRO A 166 47.92 9.82 10.52
N ALA A 167 48.74 9.53 9.51
CA ALA A 167 49.49 8.29 9.40
C ALA A 167 50.66 8.31 10.40
N ASP A 168 50.35 8.13 11.68
CA ASP A 168 51.36 7.86 12.70
C ASP A 168 51.48 6.36 12.91
N GLY A 169 52.66 5.81 12.58
CA GLY A 169 52.98 4.44 12.97
C GLY A 169 54.02 3.73 12.12
N ALA A 170 55.09 4.42 11.72
CA ALA A 170 56.34 3.72 11.39
C ALA A 170 56.79 2.94 12.63
N LYS A 171 56.66 1.61 12.59
CA LYS A 171 57.42 0.73 13.47
C LYS A 171 58.69 0.33 12.74
N VAL A 172 59.77 0.95 13.19
CA VAL A 172 61.14 0.46 13.08
C VAL A 172 61.21 -0.94 13.70
N VAL A 173 61.52 -1.95 12.89
CA VAL A 173 62.45 -3.04 13.20
C VAL A 173 63.23 -3.34 11.93
#